data_AF-A0A3Q8BY68-F1
#
_entry.id   AF-A0A3Q8BY68-F1
#
_cell.length_a   1.000
_cell.length_b   1.000
_cell.length_c   1.000
_cell.angle_alpha   90.00
_cell.angle_beta   90.00
_cell.angle_gamma   90.00
#
_symmetry.space_group_name_H-M   'P 1'
#
loop_
_entity.id
_entity.type
_entity.pdbx_description
1 polymer ?
#
loop_
_entity_poly.entity_id
_entity_poly.type
_entity_poly.pdbx_seq_one_letter_code
_entity_poly.pdbx_strand_id
1 'polypeptide(L)'
;MFILMWSLLFKYSLLMMILNMEMIMVLMFLFMFNYKIKIVMIMFMVMMVCEAIIGLIYCACWSLIFNNLKVSGISLSKFIL
;
A
#
# COMPACT_ATOMS: atom_id res chain seq x y z
N MET A 1 -9.40 -6.58 10.31
CA MET A 1 -8.26 -7.03 9.49
C MET A 1 -8.66 -7.93 8.32
N PHE A 2 -9.45 -8.99 8.54
CA PHE A 2 -9.85 -9.92 7.46
C PHE A 2 -10.47 -9.24 6.24
N ILE A 3 -11.42 -8.31 6.44
CA ILE A 3 -12.09 -7.58 5.35
C ILE A 3 -11.11 -6.75 4.51
N LEU A 4 -10.13 -6.11 5.15
CA LEU A 4 -9.12 -5.30 4.46
C LEU A 4 -8.15 -6.17 3.67
N MET A 5 -7.68 -7.27 4.28
CA MET A 5 -6.83 -8.26 3.61
C MET A 5 -7.55 -8.91 2.42
N TRP A 6 -8.84 -9.23 2.58
CA TRP A 6 -9.68 -9.73 1.50
C TRP A 6 -9.79 -8.70 0.37
N SER A 7 -10.03 -7.43 0.70
CA SER A 7 -10.17 -6.37 -0.30
C SER A 7 -8.89 -6.06 -1.08
N LEU A 8 -7.71 -6.47 -0.62
CA LEU A 8 -6.47 -6.40 -1.42
C LEU A 8 -6.50 -7.35 -2.63
N LEU A 9 -7.16 -8.51 -2.50
CA LEU A 9 -7.22 -9.53 -3.56
C LEU A 9 -8.10 -9.13 -4.75
N PHE A 10 -9.07 -8.24 -4.54
CA PHE A 10 -10.08 -7.87 -5.56
C PHE A 10 -9.88 -6.48 -6.16
N LYS A 11 -8.89 -5.72 -5.67
CA LYS A 11 -8.64 -4.36 -6.15
C LYS A 11 -7.65 -4.38 -7.30
N TYR A 12 -8.12 -3.92 -8.46
CA TYR A 12 -7.30 -3.85 -9.67
C TYR A 12 -6.48 -2.56 -9.78
N SER A 13 -6.69 -1.55 -8.93
CA SER A 13 -5.95 -0.28 -9.01
C SER A 13 -4.82 -0.24 -7.97
N LEU A 14 -3.59 0.10 -8.41
CA LEU A 14 -2.42 0.27 -7.54
C LEU A 14 -2.70 1.23 -6.39
N LEU A 15 -3.32 2.37 -6.67
CA LEU A 15 -3.67 3.38 -5.67
C LEU A 15 -4.61 2.79 -4.60
N MET A 16 -5.62 2.03 -5.02
CA MET A 16 -6.58 1.42 -4.10
C MET A 16 -5.98 0.29 -3.28
N MET A 17 -4.92 -0.37 -3.78
CA MET A 17 -4.12 -1.34 -3.04
C MET A 17 -3.26 -0.64 -1.99
N ILE A 18 -2.54 0.43 -2.35
CA ILE A 18 -1.72 1.23 -1.42
C ILE A 18 -2.58 1.77 -0.28
N LEU A 19 -3.72 2.38 -0.59
CA LEU A 19 -4.66 2.89 0.42
C LEU A 19 -5.15 1.80 1.38
N ASN A 20 -5.35 0.57 0.89
CA ASN A 20 -5.75 -0.53 1.76
C ASN A 20 -4.64 -0.98 2.70
N MET A 21 -3.39 -0.98 2.24
CA MET A 21 -2.23 -1.28 3.08
C MET A 21 -2.09 -0.24 4.19
N GLU A 22 -2.24 1.05 3.87
CA GLU A 22 -2.26 2.12 4.87
C GLU A 22 -3.36 1.91 5.92
N MET A 23 -4.58 1.57 5.50
CA MET A 23 -5.67 1.29 6.43
C MET A 23 -5.40 0.08 7.34
N ILE A 24 -4.68 -0.93 6.86
CA ILE A 24 -4.25 -2.08 7.68
C ILE A 24 -3.21 -1.63 8.71
N MET A 25 -2.22 -0.84 8.29
CA MET A 25 -1.16 -0.36 9.16
C MET A 25 -1.70 0.57 10.24
N VAL A 26 -2.64 1.47 9.92
CA VAL A 26 -3.32 2.32 10.91
C VAL A 26 -4.10 1.48 11.94
N LEU A 27 -4.75 0.40 11.53
CA LEU A 27 -5.41 -0.51 12.47
C LEU A 27 -4.40 -1.20 13.39
N MET A 28 -3.26 -1.65 12.85
CA MET A 28 -2.18 -2.22 13.66
C MET A 28 -1.62 -1.20 14.66
N PHE A 29 -1.50 0.07 14.26
CA PHE A 29 -1.12 1.16 15.13
C PHE A 29 -2.12 1.34 16.29
N LEU A 30 -3.42 1.31 16.02
CA LEU A 30 -4.46 1.40 17.05
C LEU A 30 -4.39 0.22 18.04
N PHE A 31 -4.10 -0.99 17.57
CA PHE A 31 -3.86 -2.12 18.47
C PHE A 31 -2.62 -1.91 19.34
N MET A 32 -1.50 -1.45 18.76
CA MET A 32 -0.27 -1.17 19.52
C MET A 32 -0.44 -0.03 20.54
N PHE A 33 -1.29 0.95 20.24
CA PHE A 33 -1.64 2.01 21.18
C PHE A 33 -2.23 1.47 22.48
N ASN A 34 -3.05 0.43 22.40
CA ASN A 34 -3.61 -0.23 23.59
C ASN A 34 -2.52 -0.91 24.44
N TYR A 35 -1.41 -1.37 23.84
CA TYR A 35 -0.29 -1.99 24.55
C TYR A 35 0.71 -0.98 25.15
N LYS A 36 0.50 0.33 24.97
CA LYS A 36 1.29 1.45 25.57
C LYS A 36 2.80 1.43 25.26
N ILE A 37 3.24 0.77 24.19
CA ILE A 37 4.67 0.71 23.81
C ILE A 37 5.07 1.96 23.02
N LYS A 38 5.44 3.03 23.73
CA LYS A 38 5.63 4.38 23.15
C LYS A 38 6.71 4.47 22.06
N ILE A 39 7.89 3.87 22.26
CA ILE A 39 8.99 3.95 21.29
C ILE A 39 8.64 3.22 19.99
N VAL A 40 8.08 2.02 20.11
CA VAL A 40 7.67 1.21 18.96
C VAL A 40 6.59 1.91 18.14
N MET A 41 5.65 2.60 18.78
CA MET A 41 4.64 3.41 18.09
C MET A 41 5.23 4.52 17.23
N ILE A 42 6.23 5.26 17.74
CA ILE A 42 6.87 6.34 16.99
C ILE A 42 7.63 5.77 15.78
N MET A 43 8.41 4.70 16.00
CA MET A 43 9.11 4.03 14.90
C MET A 43 8.14 3.49 13.83
N PHE A 44 7.01 2.95 14.27
CA PHE A 44 5.97 2.43 13.37
C PHE A 44 5.29 3.55 12.56
N MET A 45 5.03 4.72 13.16
CA MET A 45 4.54 5.88 12.40
C MET A 45 5.50 6.31 11.31
N VAL A 46 6.79 6.40 11.61
CA VAL A 46 7.80 6.78 10.62
C VAL A 46 7.84 5.77 9.48
N MET A 47 7.79 4.47 9.80
CA MET A 47 7.75 3.41 8.79
C MET A 47 6.51 3.51 7.88
N MET A 48 5.32 3.72 8.45
CA MET A 48 4.08 3.91 7.66
C MET A 48 4.23 5.04 6.64
N VAL A 49 4.72 6.20 7.09
CA VAL A 49 4.90 7.36 6.20
C VAL A 49 5.95 7.09 5.12
N CYS A 50 7.07 6.45 5.46
CA CYS A 50 8.10 6.11 4.50
C CYS A 50 7.60 5.15 3.41
N GLU A 51 6.87 4.10 3.81
CA GLU A 51 6.29 3.14 2.87
C GLU A 51 5.25 3.82 1.96
N ALA A 52 4.37 4.66 2.52
CA ALA A 52 3.37 5.42 1.77
C ALA A 52 4.03 6.26 0.65
N ILE A 53 5.11 6.97 0.97
CA ILE A 53 5.83 7.82 0.02
C ILE A 53 6.41 6.97 -1.11
N ILE A 54 7.07 5.85 -0.79
CA ILE A 54 7.66 4.95 -1.79
C ILE A 54 6.55 4.36 -2.69
N GLY A 55 5.45 3.90 -2.10
CA GLY A 55 4.30 3.37 -2.82
C GLY A 55 3.68 4.40 -3.78
N LEU A 56 3.56 5.65 -3.35
CA LEU A 56 3.03 6.74 -4.17
C LEU A 56 3.98 7.13 -5.31
N ILE A 57 5.30 7.16 -5.07
CA ILE A 57 6.30 7.39 -6.13
C ILE A 57 6.18 6.29 -7.19
N TYR A 58 6.11 5.03 -6.78
CA TYR A 58 5.92 3.92 -7.70
C TYR A 58 4.62 4.03 -8.49
N CYS A 59 3.52 4.38 -7.81
CA CYS A 59 2.22 4.60 -8.44
C CYS A 59 2.25 5.72 -9.48
N ALA A 60 2.96 6.82 -9.21
CA ALA A 60 3.13 7.93 -10.13
C ALA A 60 3.96 7.51 -11.36
N CYS A 61 5.11 6.84 -11.15
CA CYS A 61 5.92 6.29 -12.24
C CYS A 61 5.11 5.33 -13.12
N TRP A 62 4.30 4.46 -12.52
CA TRP A 62 3.43 3.56 -13.26
C TRP A 62 2.40 4.31 -14.11
N SER A 63 1.74 5.32 -13.53
CA SER A 63 0.77 6.13 -14.27
C SER A 63 1.39 6.86 -15.46
N LEU A 64 2.65 7.29 -15.34
CA LEU A 64 3.36 7.98 -16.43
C LEU A 64 3.69 7.02 -17.59
N ILE A 65 4.06 5.78 -17.29
CA ILE A 65 4.42 4.77 -18.31
C ILE A 65 3.17 4.21 -19.00
N PHE A 66 2.15 3.86 -18.22
CA PHE A 66 1.00 3.09 -18.71
C PHE A 66 -0.27 3.92 -18.92
N ASN A 67 -0.25 5.21 -18.56
CA ASN A 67 -1.40 6.11 -18.55
C ASN A 67 -2.64 5.53 -17.83
N ASN A 68 -2.42 4.60 -16.91
CA ASN A 68 -3.45 3.87 -16.19
C ASN A 68 -2.92 3.39 -14.85
N LEU A 69 -3.79 3.33 -13.85
CA LEU A 69 -3.49 2.85 -12.50
C LEU A 69 -3.92 1.40 -12.28
N LYS A 70 -4.55 0.76 -13.28
CA LYS A 70 -5.02 -0.63 -13.19
C LYS A 70 -3.88 -1.62 -13.49
N VAL A 71 -3.77 -2.64 -12.64
CA VAL A 71 -2.90 -3.82 -12.77
C VAL A 71 -3.62 -4.96 -13.50
N SER A 72 -4.55 -4.64 -14.40
CA SER A 72 -5.21 -5.65 -15.21
C SER A 72 -4.30 -6.06 -16.36
N GLY A 73 -3.61 -7.19 -16.22
CA GLY A 73 -2.91 -7.84 -17.33
C GLY A 73 -1.48 -7.34 -17.56
N ILE A 74 -0.63 -7.38 -16.54
CA ILE A 74 0.83 -7.41 -16.78
C ILE A 74 1.17 -8.80 -17.32
N SER A 75 0.97 -9.03 -18.61
CA SER A 75 1.71 -10.09 -19.29
C SER A 75 3.14 -9.58 -19.41
N LEU A 76 4.04 -10.02 -18.51
CA LEU A 76 5.48 -9.72 -18.55
C LEU A 76 6.10 -9.94 -19.95
N SER A 77 5.44 -10.72 -20.82
CA SER A 77 5.86 -11.02 -22.19
C SER A 77 5.76 -9.87 -23.20
N LYS A 78 5.11 -8.73 -22.91
CA LYS A 78 4.95 -7.64 -23.89
C LYS A 78 5.90 -6.45 -23.71
N PHE A 79 6.76 -6.47 -22.69
CA PHE A 79 7.72 -5.38 -22.41
C PHE A 79 9.13 -5.62 -22.97
N ILE A 80 9.31 -6.65 -23.80
CA ILE A 80 10.53 -6.86 -24.60
C ILE A 80 10.23 -6.36 -26.02
N LEU A 81 10.28 -5.04 -26.22
CA LEU A 81 10.63 -4.39 -27.48
C LEU A 81 10.90 -2.90 -27.25
#